data_AF-A0A2S8BK91-F1
#
_entry.id   AF-A0A2S8BK91-F1
#
_cell.length_a   1.000
_cell.length_b   1.000
_cell.length_c   1.000
_cell.angle_alpha   90.00
_cell.angle_beta   90.00
_cell.angle_gamma   90.00
#
_symmetry.space_group_name_H-M   'P 1'
#
loop_
_entity.id
_entity.type
_entity.pdbx_description
1 polymer ?
#
loop_
_entity_poly.entity_id
_entity_poly.type
_entity_poly.pdbx_seq_one_letter_code
_entity_poly.pdbx_strand_id
1 'polypeptide(L)'
;MLPEGKVDVIERLRGQGRVVAMVGDGINDGPALACADLGVAIGRGTDVAIGAADIILVRDGLDSVPQALGLARATLDTIRMNMIWAFGYNAAAIPIAASGLLNPLVASAAMAFSSFLVVSNSLRLRKFGA
;
A
#
# COMPACT_ATOMS: atom_id res chain seq x y z
N MET A 1 25.06 19.11 2.53
CA MET A 1 24.64 18.62 3.87
C MET A 1 25.30 17.28 4.09
N LEU A 2 25.79 17.02 5.30
CA LEU A 2 26.26 15.69 5.70
C LEU A 2 25.06 14.73 5.76
N PRO A 3 25.25 13.41 5.59
CA PRO A 3 24.17 12.41 5.67
C PRO A 3 23.36 12.51 6.97
N GLU A 4 24.05 12.76 8.08
CA GLU A 4 23.46 12.99 9.42
C GLU A 4 22.45 14.14 9.42
N GLY A 5 22.76 15.24 8.75
CA GLY A 5 21.85 16.39 8.66
C GLY A 5 20.56 16.12 7.88
N LYS A 6 20.53 15.11 6.99
CA LYS A 6 19.28 14.70 6.33
C LYS A 6 18.39 13.91 7.28
N VAL A 7 18.98 13.05 8.11
CA VAL A 7 18.29 12.25 9.14
C VAL A 7 17.65 13.19 10.17
N ASP A 8 18.40 14.18 10.68
CA ASP A 8 17.89 15.15 11.65
C ASP A 8 16.64 15.90 11.16
N VAL A 9 16.60 16.23 9.87
CA VAL A 9 15.45 16.91 9.26
C VAL A 9 14.23 15.98 9.21
N ILE A 10 14.44 14.71 8.85
CA ILE A 10 13.37 13.71 8.80
C ILE A 10 12.82 13.48 10.21
N GLU A 11 13.68 13.24 11.19
CA GLU A 11 13.27 13.05 12.58
C GLU A 11 12.53 14.26 13.14
N ARG A 12 12.99 15.48 12.84
CA ARG A 12 12.28 16.69 13.24
C ARG A 12 10.88 16.77 12.63
N LEU A 13 10.72 16.45 11.36
CA LEU A 13 9.41 16.45 10.69
C LEU A 13 8.48 15.36 11.25
N ARG A 14 9.02 14.17 11.51
CA ARG A 14 8.29 13.08 12.16
C ARG A 14 7.88 13.44 13.60
N GLY A 15 8.76 14.12 14.34
CA GLY A 15 8.49 14.67 15.66
C GLY A 15 7.37 15.72 15.69
N GLN A 16 7.05 16.33 14.55
CA GLN A 16 5.88 17.20 14.36
C GLN A 16 4.61 16.44 13.99
N GLY A 17 4.63 15.10 14.00
CA GLY A 17 3.52 14.24 13.61
C GLY A 17 3.28 14.16 12.10
N ARG A 18 4.27 14.56 11.27
CA ARG A 18 4.19 14.39 9.82
C ARG A 18 4.58 12.97 9.43
N VAL A 19 3.93 12.44 8.40
CA VAL A 19 4.41 11.25 7.68
C VAL A 19 5.35 11.72 6.58
N VAL A 20 6.59 11.24 6.59
CA VAL A 20 7.67 11.76 5.74
C VAL A 20 8.11 10.69 4.74
N ALA A 21 8.04 11.04 3.46
CA ALA A 21 8.65 10.26 2.39
C ALA A 21 9.99 10.91 1.97
N MET A 22 11.06 10.13 1.95
CA MET A 22 12.38 10.55 1.48
C MET A 22 12.62 9.99 0.08
N VAL A 23 13.03 10.84 -0.85
CA VAL A 23 13.34 10.45 -2.23
C VAL A 23 14.81 10.74 -2.50
N GLY A 24 15.58 9.74 -2.95
CA GLY A 24 17.03 9.88 -3.16
C GLY A 24 17.60 8.86 -4.14
N ASP A 25 18.90 8.94 -4.41
CA ASP A 25 19.64 8.00 -5.28
C ASP A 25 20.14 6.74 -4.53
N GLY A 26 20.07 6.79 -3.19
CA GLY A 26 20.49 5.73 -2.27
C GLY A 26 22.00 5.47 -2.20
N ILE A 27 22.84 6.29 -2.85
CA ILE A 27 24.30 6.22 -2.70
C ILE A 27 24.73 6.93 -1.41
N ASN A 28 24.31 8.18 -1.26
CA ASN A 28 24.62 9.00 -0.08
C ASN A 28 23.43 9.16 0.87
N ASP A 29 22.27 8.64 0.44
CA ASP A 29 20.98 8.88 1.09
C ASP A 29 20.44 7.67 1.85
N GLY A 30 21.18 6.55 1.89
CA GLY A 30 20.77 5.31 2.55
C GLY A 30 20.23 5.50 3.98
N PRO A 31 20.96 6.16 4.90
CA PRO A 31 20.47 6.42 6.26
C PRO A 31 19.20 7.27 6.30
N ALA A 32 19.07 8.23 5.38
CA ALA A 32 17.88 9.09 5.29
C ALA A 32 16.68 8.34 4.71
N LEU A 33 16.89 7.46 3.71
CA LEU A 33 15.87 6.59 3.15
C LEU A 33 15.32 5.62 4.21
N ALA A 34 16.21 5.01 5.01
CA ALA A 34 15.83 4.08 6.07
C ALA A 34 15.16 4.76 7.28
N CYS A 35 15.44 6.04 7.53
CA CYS A 35 14.84 6.81 8.65
C CYS A 35 13.42 7.32 8.33
N ALA A 36 13.10 7.51 7.05
CA ALA A 36 11.80 8.01 6.61
C ALA A 36 10.69 6.98 6.87
N ASP A 37 9.43 7.45 6.89
CA ASP A 37 8.26 6.54 6.94
C ASP A 37 8.04 5.84 5.59
N LEU A 38 8.62 6.40 4.51
CA LEU A 38 8.68 5.80 3.19
C LEU A 38 9.97 6.22 2.48
N GLY A 39 10.88 5.28 2.24
CA GLY A 39 12.09 5.48 1.44
C GLY A 39 11.84 5.16 -0.04
N VAL A 40 12.11 6.13 -0.93
CA VAL A 40 11.99 5.97 -2.38
C VAL A 40 13.33 6.22 -3.06
N ALA A 41 13.90 5.18 -3.68
CA ALA A 41 15.12 5.28 -4.47
C ALA A 41 14.81 5.51 -5.97
N ILE A 42 15.57 6.38 -6.63
CA ILE A 42 15.46 6.64 -8.08
C ILE A 42 16.68 6.11 -8.83
N GLY A 43 16.42 5.46 -9.97
CA GLY A 43 17.42 5.06 -10.95
C GLY A 43 17.85 3.60 -10.83
N ARG A 44 18.96 3.25 -11.49
CA ARG A 44 19.62 1.95 -11.30
C ARG A 44 20.31 1.95 -9.94
N GLY A 45 19.52 1.64 -8.91
CA GLY A 45 19.96 1.60 -7.53
C GLY A 45 21.30 0.88 -7.40
N THR A 46 22.26 1.55 -6.78
CA THR A 46 23.42 0.86 -6.22
C THR A 46 22.93 -0.17 -5.20
N ASP A 47 23.66 -1.26 -4.94
CA ASP A 47 23.22 -2.32 -4.01
C ASP A 47 22.79 -1.79 -2.64
N VAL A 48 23.37 -0.65 -2.22
CA VAL A 48 23.03 0.08 -0.99
C VAL A 48 21.62 0.69 -1.04
N ALA A 49 21.23 1.27 -2.18
CA ALA A 49 19.89 1.84 -2.39
C ALA A 49 18.80 0.77 -2.35
N ILE A 50 19.09 -0.42 -2.91
CA ILE A 50 18.16 -1.56 -2.95
C ILE A 50 17.90 -2.10 -1.54
N GLY A 51 18.91 -2.09 -0.67
CA GLY A 51 18.78 -2.59 0.70
C GLY A 51 18.08 -1.64 1.68
N ALA A 52 17.95 -0.35 1.34
CA ALA A 52 17.49 0.69 2.27
C ALA A 52 16.15 1.35 1.89
N ALA A 53 15.67 1.21 0.65
CA ALA A 53 14.44 1.84 0.18
C ALA A 53 13.26 0.86 0.09
N ASP A 54 12.05 1.33 0.43
CA ASP A 54 10.81 0.56 0.30
C ASP A 54 10.31 0.48 -1.15
N ILE A 55 10.59 1.52 -1.95
CA ILE A 55 10.20 1.63 -3.35
C ILE A 55 11.41 1.99 -4.19
N ILE A 56 11.62 1.25 -5.29
CA ILE A 56 12.68 1.52 -6.26
C ILE A 56 12.04 1.91 -7.59
N LEU A 57 12.28 3.15 -8.01
CA LEU A 57 11.83 3.69 -9.28
C LEU A 57 12.86 3.38 -10.37
N VAL A 58 12.53 2.41 -11.21
CA VAL A 58 13.37 1.96 -12.33
C VAL A 58 13.48 3.00 -13.45
N ARG A 59 12.53 3.96 -13.51
CA ARG A 59 12.55 5.07 -14.48
C ARG A 59 13.23 6.28 -13.86
N ASP A 60 14.05 6.98 -14.66
CA ASP A 60 14.84 8.15 -14.23
C ASP A 60 14.02 9.46 -14.08
N GLY A 61 12.77 9.38 -13.61
CA GLY A 61 11.88 10.55 -13.51
C GLY A 61 11.15 10.65 -12.17
N LEU A 62 11.24 11.82 -11.54
CA LEU A 62 10.50 12.15 -10.31
C LEU A 62 8.97 12.08 -10.49
N ASP A 63 8.49 12.19 -11.73
CA ASP A 63 7.07 12.07 -12.10
C ASP A 63 6.47 10.69 -11.76
N SER A 64 7.33 9.68 -11.54
CA SER A 64 6.90 8.35 -11.13
C SER A 64 6.57 8.26 -9.63
N VAL A 65 7.05 9.19 -8.79
CA VAL A 65 6.74 9.23 -7.36
C VAL A 65 5.23 9.48 -7.12
N PRO A 66 4.60 10.53 -7.69
CA PRO A 66 3.15 10.71 -7.54
C PRO A 66 2.33 9.54 -8.10
N GLN A 67 2.79 8.91 -9.19
CA GLN A 67 2.10 7.75 -9.77
C GLN A 67 2.14 6.55 -8.83
N ALA A 68 3.31 6.25 -8.23
CA ALA A 68 3.46 5.17 -7.26
C ALA A 68 2.59 5.41 -6.02
N LEU A 69 2.59 6.62 -5.48
CA LEU A 69 1.73 7.00 -4.34
C LEU A 69 0.24 6.92 -4.69
N GLY A 70 -0.16 7.35 -5.89
CA GLY A 70 -1.53 7.23 -6.38
C GLY A 70 -1.98 5.77 -6.49
N LEU A 71 -1.12 4.90 -7.02
CA LEU A 71 -1.38 3.47 -7.14
C LEU A 71 -1.50 2.81 -5.76
N ALA A 72 -0.61 3.14 -4.82
CA ALA A 72 -0.67 2.64 -3.45
C ALA A 72 -2.00 3.02 -2.79
N ARG A 73 -2.46 4.25 -2.99
CA ARG A 73 -3.75 4.71 -2.44
C ARG A 73 -4.94 3.98 -3.05
N ALA A 74 -4.97 3.83 -4.38
CA ALA A 74 -6.02 3.07 -5.05
C ALA A 74 -6.03 1.58 -4.63
N THR A 75 -4.86 1.00 -4.37
CA THR A 75 -4.72 -0.35 -3.81
C THR A 75 -5.35 -0.41 -2.41
N LEU A 76 -5.03 0.53 -1.53
CA LEU A 76 -5.57 0.57 -0.17
C LEU A 76 -7.09 0.75 -0.15
N ASP A 77 -7.64 1.59 -1.03
CA ASP A 77 -9.08 1.77 -1.16
C ASP A 77 -9.77 0.48 -1.64
N THR A 78 -9.13 -0.25 -2.55
CA THR A 78 -9.58 -1.57 -3.01
C THR A 78 -9.57 -2.59 -1.86
N ILE A 79 -8.49 -2.65 -1.07
CA ILE A 79 -8.37 -3.52 0.10
C ILE A 79 -9.46 -3.20 1.13
N ARG A 80 -9.66 -1.91 1.46
CA ARG A 80 -10.70 -1.48 2.40
C ARG A 80 -12.08 -1.91 1.95
N MET A 81 -12.41 -1.73 0.67
CA MET A 81 -13.70 -2.16 0.14
C MET A 81 -13.85 -3.69 0.22
N ASN A 82 -12.81 -4.45 -0.14
CA ASN A 82 -12.83 -5.90 -0.04
C ASN A 82 -13.02 -6.37 1.42
N MET A 83 -12.36 -5.71 2.38
CA MET A 83 -12.55 -5.98 3.81
C MET A 83 -13.99 -5.67 4.26
N ILE A 84 -14.57 -4.54 3.84
CA ILE A 84 -15.97 -4.20 4.17
C ILE A 84 -16.94 -5.29 3.68
N TRP A 85 -16.75 -5.80 2.45
CA TRP A 85 -17.57 -6.90 1.94
C TRP A 85 -17.38 -8.20 2.74
N ALA A 86 -16.12 -8.57 3.02
CA ALA A 86 -15.82 -9.79 3.77
C ALA A 86 -16.38 -9.75 5.19
N PHE A 87 -16.21 -8.64 5.91
CA PHE A 87 -16.74 -8.48 7.26
C PHE A 87 -18.27 -8.30 7.27
N GLY A 88 -18.82 -7.55 6.33
CA GLY A 88 -20.27 -7.34 6.20
C GLY A 88 -21.01 -8.65 5.97
N TYR A 89 -20.48 -9.52 5.11
CA TYR A 89 -21.02 -10.86 4.90
C TYR A 89 -21.01 -11.68 6.19
N ASN A 90 -19.86 -11.79 6.86
CA ASN A 90 -19.74 -12.57 8.09
C ASN A 90 -20.62 -12.02 9.23
N ALA A 91 -20.69 -10.70 9.38
CA ALA A 91 -21.52 -10.04 10.38
C ALA A 91 -23.01 -10.31 10.19
N ALA A 92 -23.48 -10.45 8.94
CA ALA A 92 -24.86 -10.83 8.64
C ALA A 92 -25.09 -12.36 8.72
N ALA A 93 -24.15 -13.17 8.23
CA ALA A 93 -24.29 -14.61 8.15
C ALA A 93 -24.31 -15.28 9.53
N ILE A 94 -23.50 -14.81 10.50
CA ILE A 94 -23.42 -15.41 11.84
C ILE A 94 -24.78 -15.34 12.59
N PRO A 95 -25.45 -14.18 12.73
CA PRO A 95 -26.76 -14.11 13.36
C PRO A 95 -27.84 -14.93 12.63
N ILE A 96 -27.82 -14.95 11.30
CA ILE A 96 -28.81 -15.71 10.50
C ILE A 96 -28.58 -17.23 10.64
N ALA A 97 -27.32 -17.66 10.75
CA ALA A 97 -26.98 -19.04 11.05
C ALA A 97 -27.43 -19.42 12.47
N ALA A 98 -27.19 -18.54 13.45
CA ALA A 98 -27.60 -18.73 14.83
C ALA A 98 -29.14 -18.80 15.00
N SER A 99 -29.91 -18.12 14.15
CA SER A 99 -31.37 -18.20 14.13
C SER A 99 -31.93 -19.42 13.37
N GLY A 100 -31.06 -20.28 12.81
CA GLY A 100 -31.44 -21.51 12.12
C GLY A 100 -32.00 -21.31 10.70
N LEU A 101 -31.96 -20.08 10.17
CA LEU A 101 -32.53 -19.71 8.87
C LEU A 101 -31.52 -19.79 7.71
N LEU A 102 -30.26 -20.09 7.99
CA LEU A 102 -29.20 -20.09 6.99
C LEU A 102 -29.04 -21.47 6.34
N ASN A 103 -29.48 -21.60 5.08
CA ASN A 103 -29.22 -22.79 4.29
C ASN A 103 -27.72 -22.82 3.88
N PRO A 104 -26.96 -23.87 4.23
CA PRO A 104 -25.54 -24.00 3.88
C PRO A 104 -25.22 -23.85 2.39
N LEU A 105 -26.16 -24.23 1.50
CA LEU A 105 -26.03 -24.07 0.05
C LEU A 105 -26.09 -22.59 -0.40
N VAL A 106 -26.93 -21.78 0.24
CA VAL A 106 -27.04 -20.35 -0.06
C VAL A 106 -25.81 -19.61 0.47
N ALA A 107 -25.32 -20.01 1.64
CA ALA A 107 -24.10 -19.47 2.24
C ALA A 107 -22.86 -19.77 1.39
N SER A 108 -22.71 -21.00 0.89
CA SER A 108 -21.59 -21.37 0.05
C SER A 108 -21.64 -20.68 -1.32
N ALA A 109 -22.83 -20.53 -1.90
CA ALA A 109 -23.02 -19.76 -3.14
C ALA A 109 -22.67 -18.27 -2.97
N ALA A 110 -23.12 -17.65 -1.87
CA ALA A 110 -22.79 -16.26 -1.56
C ALA A 110 -21.27 -16.06 -1.32
N MET A 111 -20.62 -17.03 -0.67
CA MET A 111 -19.17 -17.00 -0.45
C MET A 111 -18.38 -17.08 -1.76
N ALA A 112 -18.79 -17.95 -2.69
CA ALA A 112 -18.19 -18.04 -4.02
C ALA A 112 -18.37 -16.74 -4.82
N PHE A 113 -19.56 -16.14 -4.76
CA PHE A 113 -19.85 -14.87 -5.43
C PHE A 113 -19.06 -13.70 -4.83
N SER A 114 -18.85 -13.68 -3.51
CA SER A 114 -18.02 -12.67 -2.84
C SER A 114 -16.57 -12.73 -3.32
N SER A 115 -16.00 -13.93 -3.48
CA SER A 115 -14.64 -14.09 -4.03
C SER A 115 -14.56 -13.56 -5.46
N PHE A 116 -15.57 -13.83 -6.28
CA PHE A 116 -15.64 -13.30 -7.64
C PHE A 116 -15.68 -11.76 -7.64
N LEU A 117 -16.54 -11.14 -6.83
CA LEU A 117 -16.62 -9.69 -6.70
C LEU A 117 -15.32 -9.06 -6.22
N VAL A 118 -14.67 -9.64 -5.21
CA VAL A 118 -13.39 -9.17 -4.67
C VAL A 118 -12.29 -9.25 -5.73
N VAL A 119 -12.21 -10.34 -6.49
CA VAL A 119 -11.25 -10.51 -7.58
C VAL A 119 -11.54 -9.54 -8.73
N SER A 120 -12.79 -9.45 -9.18
CA SER A 120 -13.21 -8.50 -10.22
C SER A 120 -12.94 -7.05 -9.83
N ASN A 121 -13.19 -6.70 -8.57
CA ASN A 121 -12.90 -5.38 -8.05
C ASN A 121 -11.39 -5.10 -8.01
N SER A 122 -10.60 -6.07 -7.57
CA SER A 122 -9.12 -5.96 -7.56
C SER A 122 -8.55 -5.83 -8.97
N LEU A 123 -9.17 -6.48 -9.97
CA LEU A 123 -8.80 -6.36 -11.39
C LEU A 123 -9.09 -4.96 -11.96
N ARG A 124 -9.97 -4.14 -11.37
CA ARG A 124 -10.14 -2.75 -11.80
C ARG A 124 -8.87 -1.92 -11.64
N LEU A 125 -8.03 -2.28 -10.67
CA LEU A 125 -6.75 -1.63 -10.43
C LEU A 125 -5.77 -1.81 -11.60
N ARG A 126 -5.93 -2.83 -12.45
CA ARG A 126 -5.14 -2.98 -13.70
C ARG A 126 -5.36 -1.85 -14.70
N LYS A 127 -6.46 -1.10 -14.59
CA LYS A 127 -6.74 0.07 -15.43
C LYS A 127 -6.19 1.37 -14.84
N PHE A 128 -5.51 1.31 -13.70
CA PHE A 128 -4.93 2.50 -13.08
C PHE A 128 -3.83 3.06 -13.99
N GLY A 129 -4.01 4.29 -14.49
CA GLY A 129 -3.07 4.94 -15.41
C GLY A 129 -3.14 4.51 -16.87
N ALA A 130 -4.18 3.75 -17.27
CA ALA A 130 -4.52 3.50 -18.68
C ALA A 130 -5.31 4.66 -19.29
#